data_AF-A0A950XY51-F1
#
_entry.id   AF-A0A950XY51-F1
#
_cell.length_a   1.000
_cell.length_b   1.000
_cell.length_c   1.000
_cell.angle_alpha   90.00
_cell.angle_beta   90.00
_cell.angle_gamma   90.00
#
_symmetry.space_group_name_H-M   'P 1'
#
loop_
_entity.id
_entity.type
_entity.pdbx_description
1 polymer ?
#
loop_
_entity_poly.entity_id
_entity_poly.type
_entity_poly.pdbx_seq_one_letter_code
_entity_poly.pdbx_strand_id
1 'polypeptide(L)'
;MNISILRHGTAEDKGTKPDAERRLTKEGERELRAVLRLARKAGIKPALILTSPLIRAVETARIAEAELGSKNIAETKALLPAVAPAQVWKEIRSHHDAGEIMLVGHEPQLSRIAGFLLESP
;
A
#
# COMPACT_ATOMS: atom_id res chain seq x y z
N MET A 1 -6.49 -14.59 7.91
CA MET A 1 -6.03 -13.20 7.74
C MET A 1 -6.34 -12.78 6.32
N ASN A 2 -6.87 -11.58 6.13
CA ASN A 2 -7.11 -10.99 4.82
C ASN A 2 -5.98 -10.01 4.50
N ILE A 3 -5.44 -10.09 3.28
CA ILE A 3 -4.39 -9.19 2.81
C ILE A 3 -4.91 -8.48 1.56
N SER A 4 -4.97 -7.15 1.62
CA SER A 4 -5.28 -6.31 0.46
C SER A 4 -4.01 -5.62 -0.03
N ILE A 5 -3.85 -5.50 -1.35
CA ILE A 5 -2.65 -4.93 -1.96
C ILE A 5 -3.07 -3.68 -2.75
N LEU A 6 -2.46 -2.56 -2.44
CA LEU A 6 -2.74 -1.26 -3.05
C LEU A 6 -1.43 -0.65 -3.57
N ARG A 7 -1.33 -0.49 -4.89
CA ARG A 7 -0.27 0.33 -5.47
C ARG A 7 -0.52 1.79 -5.09
N HIS A 8 0.55 2.55 -4.84
CA HIS A 8 0.44 4.00 -4.70
C HIS A 8 -0.37 4.62 -5.87
N GLY A 9 -1.13 5.68 -5.58
CA GLY A 9 -1.87 6.42 -6.59
C GLY A 9 -0.96 7.11 -7.62
N THR A 10 -1.55 7.68 -8.67
CA THR A 10 -0.82 8.43 -9.69
C THR A 10 -0.02 9.56 -9.06
N ALA A 11 1.29 9.57 -9.31
CA ALA A 11 2.24 10.51 -8.73
C ALA A 11 2.86 11.39 -9.81
N GLU A 12 3.42 12.53 -9.41
CA GLU A 12 4.17 13.45 -10.28
C GLU A 12 5.16 12.68 -11.16
N ASP A 13 5.40 13.14 -12.38
CA ASP A 13 6.39 12.53 -13.27
C ASP A 13 7.80 12.60 -12.68
N LYS A 14 8.68 11.76 -13.21
CA LYS A 14 10.11 11.88 -12.89
C LYS A 14 10.60 13.23 -13.43
N GLY A 15 11.13 14.05 -12.54
CA GLY A 15 11.62 15.39 -12.86
C GLY A 15 12.94 15.68 -12.16
N THR A 16 13.14 16.94 -11.75
CA THR A 16 14.34 17.39 -11.02
C THR A 16 14.37 16.95 -9.55
N LYS A 17 13.23 16.54 -8.99
CA LYS A 17 13.15 16.04 -7.62
C LYS A 17 13.58 14.57 -7.53
N PRO A 18 14.17 14.13 -6.41
CA PRO A 18 14.43 12.72 -6.15
C PRO A 18 13.15 11.87 -6.26
N ASP A 19 13.25 10.64 -6.78
CA ASP A 19 12.07 9.76 -6.95
C ASP A 19 11.32 9.53 -5.63
N ALA A 20 12.05 9.47 -4.51
CA ALA A 20 11.49 9.27 -3.19
C ALA A 20 10.57 10.42 -2.74
N GLU A 21 10.77 11.62 -3.28
CA GLU A 21 10.03 12.84 -2.91
C GLU A 21 8.79 13.10 -3.78
N ARG A 22 8.58 12.30 -4.83
CA ARG A 22 7.43 12.43 -5.73
C ARG A 22 6.13 12.25 -4.94
N ARG A 23 5.24 13.22 -5.09
CA ARG A 23 3.92 13.26 -4.45
C ARG A 23 2.84 12.74 -5.38
N LEU A 24 1.68 12.40 -4.82
CA LEU A 24 0.48 12.17 -5.60
C LEU A 24 0.10 13.43 -6.39
N THR A 25 -0.41 13.25 -7.61
CA THR A 25 -1.04 14.35 -8.32
C THR A 25 -2.45 14.57 -7.77
N LYS A 26 -3.00 15.79 -7.90
CA LYS A 26 -4.39 16.07 -7.49
C LYS A 26 -5.40 15.13 -8.18
N GLU A 27 -5.13 14.79 -9.44
CA GLU A 27 -5.93 13.83 -10.19
C GLU A 27 -5.79 12.41 -9.63
N GLY A 28 -4.55 11.98 -9.34
CA GLY A 28 -4.28 10.70 -8.70
C GLY A 28 -4.95 10.55 -7.33
N GLU A 29 -4.98 11.61 -6.52
CA GLU A 29 -5.73 11.61 -5.26
C GLU A 29 -7.24 11.44 -5.49
N ARG A 30 -7.81 12.12 -6.49
CA ARG A 30 -9.24 12.02 -6.83
C ARG A 30 -9.60 10.61 -7.28
N GLU A 31 -8.82 10.02 -8.17
CA GLU A 31 -8.99 8.65 -8.66
C GLU A 31 -8.88 7.63 -7.51
N LEU A 32 -7.85 7.79 -6.68
CA LEU A 32 -7.62 6.93 -5.53
C LEU A 32 -8.80 6.94 -4.56
N ARG A 33 -9.32 8.13 -4.21
CA ARG A 33 -10.52 8.25 -3.35
C ARG A 33 -11.73 7.55 -3.95
N ALA A 34 -11.95 7.66 -5.25
CA ALA A 34 -13.07 6.99 -5.92
C ALA A 34 -12.97 5.46 -5.78
N VAL A 35 -11.78 4.89 -6.03
CA VAL A 35 -11.52 3.45 -5.89
C VAL A 35 -11.69 3.00 -4.43
N LEU A 36 -11.15 3.74 -3.47
CA LEU A 36 -11.24 3.37 -2.05
C LEU A 36 -12.67 3.42 -1.51
N ARG A 37 -13.51 4.35 -1.99
CA ARG A 37 -14.94 4.37 -1.64
C ARG A 37 -15.67 3.13 -2.16
N LEU A 38 -15.33 2.66 -3.35
CA LEU A 38 -15.85 1.40 -3.88
C LEU A 38 -15.34 0.20 -3.07
N ALA A 39 -14.04 0.18 -2.74
CA ALA A 39 -13.44 -0.84 -1.89
C ALA A 39 -14.13 -0.95 -0.52
N ARG A 40 -14.43 0.18 0.12
CA ARG A 40 -15.19 0.21 1.39
C ARG A 40 -16.59 -0.37 1.25
N LYS A 41 -17.30 -0.05 0.15
CA LYS A 41 -18.61 -0.63 -0.15
C LYS A 41 -18.53 -2.15 -0.39
N ALA A 42 -17.42 -2.62 -0.95
CA ALA A 42 -17.12 -4.04 -1.14
C ALA A 42 -16.66 -4.75 0.15
N GLY A 43 -16.57 -4.04 1.27
CA GLY A 43 -16.27 -4.63 2.58
C GLY A 43 -14.80 -4.55 3.00
N ILE A 44 -13.91 -3.96 2.20
CA ILE A 44 -12.50 -3.77 2.57
C ILE A 44 -12.40 -2.77 3.72
N LYS A 45 -11.86 -3.23 4.85
CA LYS A 45 -11.76 -2.49 6.12
C LYS A 45 -10.51 -2.94 6.89
N PRO A 46 -9.31 -2.59 6.42
CA PRO A 46 -8.07 -3.01 7.06
C PRO A 46 -7.99 -2.45 8.49
N ALA A 47 -7.60 -3.29 9.44
CA ALA A 47 -7.30 -2.86 10.80
C ALA A 47 -5.90 -2.21 10.89
N LEU A 48 -5.02 -2.56 9.95
CA LEU A 48 -3.67 -2.04 9.82
C LEU A 48 -3.34 -1.79 8.34
N ILE A 49 -2.77 -0.61 8.07
CA ILE A 49 -2.19 -0.28 6.77
C ILE A 49 -0.67 -0.25 6.94
N LEU A 50 0.03 -1.15 6.26
CA LEU A 50 1.48 -1.11 6.12
C LEU A 50 1.82 -0.32 4.86
N THR A 51 2.72 0.66 4.96
CA THR A 51 3.12 1.47 3.81
C THR A 51 4.62 1.51 3.61
N SER A 52 5.03 1.57 2.34
CA SER A 52 6.37 1.99 1.96
C SER A 52 6.67 3.41 2.47
N PRO A 53 7.92 3.73 2.85
CA PRO A 53 8.28 5.06 3.35
C PRO A 53 8.41 6.13 2.23
N LEU A 54 8.21 5.77 0.95
CA LEU A 54 8.25 6.75 -0.15
C LEU A 54 6.98 7.63 -0.12
N ILE A 55 7.12 8.94 -0.36
CA ILE A 55 6.05 9.93 -0.10
C ILE A 55 4.72 9.56 -0.75
N ARG A 56 4.72 9.24 -2.05
CA ARG A 56 3.51 8.79 -2.78
C ARG A 56 2.77 7.61 -2.13
N ALA A 57 3.49 6.68 -1.49
CA ALA A 57 2.88 5.53 -0.81
C ALA A 57 2.30 5.96 0.54
N VAL A 58 3.01 6.79 1.31
CA VAL A 58 2.52 7.35 2.58
C VAL A 58 1.26 8.19 2.35
N GLU A 59 1.24 9.06 1.33
CA GLU A 59 0.06 9.84 0.95
C GLU A 59 -1.12 8.93 0.55
N THR A 60 -0.84 7.86 -0.20
CA THR A 60 -1.85 6.85 -0.55
C THR A 60 -2.43 6.18 0.70
N ALA A 61 -1.58 5.78 1.64
CA ALA A 61 -1.98 5.14 2.89
C ALA A 61 -2.85 6.06 3.77
N ARG A 62 -2.53 7.37 3.81
CA ARG A 62 -3.34 8.37 4.53
C ARG A 62 -4.72 8.56 3.90
N ILE A 63 -4.80 8.54 2.58
CA ILE A 63 -6.11 8.60 1.90
C ILE A 63 -6.89 7.30 2.15
N ALA A 64 -6.23 6.14 2.13
CA ALA A 64 -6.85 4.86 2.48
C ALA A 64 -7.35 4.81 3.93
N GLU A 65 -6.59 5.33 4.89
CA GLU A 65 -7.02 5.48 6.29
C GLU A 65 -8.32 6.28 6.38
N ALA A 66 -8.38 7.45 5.75
CA ALA A 66 -9.56 8.31 5.77
C ALA A 66 -10.79 7.69 5.09
N GLU A 67 -10.62 7.07 3.92
CA GLU A 67 -11.74 6.56 3.12
C GLU A 67 -12.25 5.20 3.63
N LEU A 68 -11.35 4.32 4.10
CA LEU A 68 -11.67 2.96 4.58
C LEU A 68 -11.98 2.91 6.09
N GLY A 69 -11.60 3.92 6.86
CA GLY A 69 -11.82 3.98 8.30
C GLY A 69 -10.84 3.13 9.13
N SER A 70 -9.66 2.82 8.58
CA SER A 70 -8.55 2.27 9.36
C SER A 70 -8.08 3.28 10.41
N LYS A 71 -7.49 2.82 11.50
CA LYS A 71 -6.97 3.67 12.58
C LYS A 71 -5.45 3.55 12.77
N ASN A 72 -4.82 2.62 12.07
CA ASN A 72 -3.41 2.31 12.25
C ASN A 72 -2.70 2.30 10.89
N ILE A 73 -1.67 3.14 10.79
CA ILE A 73 -0.70 3.12 9.70
C ILE A 73 0.67 2.84 10.32
N ALA A 74 1.42 1.91 9.74
CA ALA A 74 2.83 1.71 10.06
C ALA A 74 3.68 1.76 8.78
N GLU A 75 4.74 2.56 8.82
CA GLU A 75 5.75 2.57 7.77
C GLU A 75 6.69 1.38 7.94
N THR A 76 7.01 0.70 6.85
CA THR A 76 7.97 -0.40 6.86
C THR A 76 8.87 -0.36 5.63
N LYS A 77 10.18 -0.57 5.87
CA LYS A 77 11.15 -0.72 4.79
C LYS A 77 10.91 -1.99 3.97
N ALA A 78 10.15 -2.95 4.49
CA ALA A 78 9.78 -4.16 3.76
C ALA A 78 9.05 -3.84 2.44
N LEU A 79 8.31 -2.73 2.37
CA LEU A 79 7.57 -2.30 1.19
C LEU A 79 8.38 -1.36 0.26
N LEU A 80 9.70 -1.33 0.39
CA LEU A 80 10.56 -0.69 -0.61
C LEU A 80 10.68 -1.56 -1.88
N PRO A 81 10.68 -0.98 -3.10
CA PRO A 81 10.58 -1.73 -4.36
C PRO A 81 11.57 -2.89 -4.55
N ALA A 82 12.77 -2.78 -3.98
CA ALA A 82 13.85 -3.76 -4.12
C ALA A 82 13.80 -4.91 -3.09
N VAL A 83 12.88 -4.86 -2.13
CA VAL A 83 12.82 -5.86 -1.05
C VAL A 83 12.10 -7.13 -1.50
N ALA A 84 12.65 -8.28 -1.13
CA ALA A 84 12.12 -9.59 -1.51
C ALA A 84 10.77 -9.91 -0.84
N PRO A 85 9.84 -10.60 -1.54
CA PRO A 85 8.54 -10.99 -0.98
C PRO A 85 8.60 -11.72 0.37
N ALA A 86 9.60 -12.58 0.57
CA ALA A 86 9.77 -13.32 1.83
C ALA A 86 9.99 -12.37 3.04
N GLN A 87 10.63 -11.22 2.85
CA GLN A 87 10.80 -10.22 3.91
C GLN A 87 9.49 -9.48 4.19
N VAL A 88 8.69 -9.21 3.16
CA VAL A 88 7.34 -8.65 3.32
C VAL A 88 6.43 -9.63 4.05
N TRP A 89 6.53 -10.92 3.74
CA TRP A 89 5.80 -11.95 4.46
C TRP A 89 6.19 -12.02 5.94
N LYS A 90 7.48 -11.90 6.26
CA LYS A 90 7.93 -11.80 7.65
C LYS A 90 7.32 -10.59 8.37
N GLU A 91 7.26 -9.44 7.71
CA GLU A 91 6.60 -8.24 8.26
C GLU A 91 5.09 -8.47 8.45
N ILE A 92 4.37 -9.02 7.49
CA ILE A 92 2.93 -9.31 7.64
C ILE A 92 2.68 -10.22 8.84
N ARG A 93 3.55 -11.21 9.05
CA ARG A 93 3.45 -12.15 10.17
C ARG A 93 3.74 -11.54 11.55
N SER A 94 4.47 -10.43 11.64
CA SER A 94 4.66 -9.76 12.93
C SER A 94 3.37 -9.07 13.43
N HIS A 95 2.39 -8.86 12.54
CA HIS A 95 1.07 -8.26 12.83
C HIS A 95 -0.07 -9.29 12.68
N HIS A 96 0.18 -10.54 13.06
CA HIS A 96 -0.75 -11.67 12.87
C HIS A 96 -2.13 -11.49 13.53
N ASP A 97 -2.23 -10.60 14.51
CA ASP A 97 -3.42 -10.24 15.28
C ASP A 97 -4.32 -9.19 14.60
N ALA A 98 -3.84 -8.47 13.58
CA ALA A 98 -4.60 -7.41 12.92
C ALA A 98 -5.83 -7.90 12.12
N GLY A 99 -5.94 -9.19 11.80
CA GLY A 99 -7.06 -9.77 11.05
C GLY A 99 -7.10 -9.41 9.56
N GLU A 100 -7.15 -8.13 9.21
CA GLU A 100 -7.09 -7.58 7.85
C GLU A 100 -6.00 -6.51 7.73
N ILE A 101 -5.05 -6.74 6.82
CA ILE A 101 -3.91 -5.86 6.56
C ILE A 101 -3.97 -5.35 5.12
N MET A 102 -3.72 -4.05 4.93
CA MET A 102 -3.51 -3.46 3.61
C MET A 102 -2.03 -3.13 3.41
N LEU A 103 -1.47 -3.56 2.28
CA LEU A 103 -0.11 -3.23 1.85
C LEU A 103 -0.16 -2.09 0.84
N VAL A 104 0.50 -0.97 1.13
CA VAL A 104 0.62 0.18 0.23
C VAL A 104 2.06 0.29 -0.29
N GLY A 105 2.25 0.02 -1.58
CA GLY A 105 3.59 -0.16 -2.14
C GLY A 105 3.71 0.15 -3.63
N HIS A 106 4.65 -0.54 -4.30
CA HIS A 106 5.09 -0.23 -5.66
C HIS A 106 5.18 -1.47 -6.54
N GLU A 107 4.98 -1.30 -7.84
CA GLU A 107 5.37 -2.31 -8.81
C GLU A 107 6.88 -2.29 -9.08
N PRO A 108 7.51 -3.43 -9.45
CA PRO A 108 6.91 -4.76 -9.61
C PRO A 108 6.78 -5.57 -8.30
N GLN A 109 7.13 -4.96 -7.15
CA GLN A 109 7.19 -5.68 -5.87
C GLN A 109 5.83 -6.24 -5.45
N LEU A 110 4.76 -5.46 -5.59
CA LEU A 110 3.41 -5.89 -5.24
C LEU A 110 2.96 -7.12 -6.02
N SER A 111 3.18 -7.15 -7.33
CA SER A 111 2.92 -8.35 -8.15
C SER A 111 3.72 -9.57 -7.67
N ARG A 112 4.99 -9.38 -7.32
CA ARG A 112 5.84 -10.46 -6.78
C ARG A 112 5.38 -10.95 -5.40
N ILE A 113 4.87 -10.05 -4.55
CA ILE A 113 4.28 -10.42 -3.27
C ILE A 113 3.03 -11.26 -3.48
N ALA A 114 2.14 -10.85 -4.39
CA ALA A 114 0.95 -11.62 -4.72
C ALA A 114 1.30 -13.03 -5.23
N GLY A 115 2.24 -13.14 -6.18
CA GLY A 115 2.71 -14.44 -6.68
C GLY A 115 3.31 -15.32 -5.56
N PHE A 116 4.14 -14.74 -4.70
CA PHE A 116 4.71 -15.45 -3.54
C PHE A 116 3.63 -15.97 -2.57
N LEU A 117 2.62 -15.15 -2.25
CA LEU A 117 1.56 -15.53 -1.31
C LEU A 117 0.58 -16.57 -1.89
N LEU A 118 0.43 -16.59 -3.21
CA LEU A 118 -0.46 -17.52 -3.92
C LEU A 118 0.26 -18.79 -4.39
N GLU A 119 1.54 -18.96 -4.07
CA GLU A 119 2.39 -20.05 -4.58
C GLU A 119 2.37 -20.15 -6.12
N SER A 120 2.21 -19.00 -6.79
CA SER A 120 2.13 -18.88 -8.25
C SER A 120 3.38 -18.13 -8.75
N PRO A 121 4.43 -18.87 -9.17
CA PRO A 121 5.71 -18.29 -9.59
C PRO A 121 5.60 -17.39 -10.82
#